data_AF-A0A3D2CFN8-F1
#
_entry.id   AF-A0A3D2CFN8-F1
#
_cell.length_a   1.000
_cell.length_b   1.000
_cell.length_c   1.000
_cell.angle_alpha   90.00
_cell.angle_beta   90.00
_cell.angle_gamma   90.00
#
_symmetry.space_group_name_H-M   'P 1'
#
loop_
_entity.id
_entity.type
_entity.pdbx_description
1 polymer ?
#
loop_
_entity_poly.entity_id
_entity_poly.type
_entity_poly.pdbx_seq_one_letter_code
_entity_poly.pdbx_strand_id
1 'polypeptide(L)' 'DLTLELSDKANFVIAADSVGAGIGEVVLYASGSSARQTTMTDKRPVDHCVMAIVDEFDVNGSLVYHKASGFGDPEERDA' A
#
# COMPACT_ATOMS: atom_id res chain seq x y z
N ASP A 1 0.56 8.37 3.05
CA ASP A 1 0.72 8.21 1.58
C ASP A 1 2.18 8.09 1.23
N LEU A 2 2.50 7.35 0.15
CA LEU A 2 3.87 7.16 -0.32
C LEU A 2 4.12 7.92 -1.62
N THR A 3 5.37 8.34 -1.85
CA THR A 3 5.84 8.81 -3.16
C THR A 3 6.22 7.65 -4.07
N LEU A 4 6.62 7.91 -5.32
CA LEU A 4 7.11 6.87 -6.24
C LEU A 4 8.42 6.24 -5.74
N GLU A 5 9.16 6.96 -4.92
CA GLU A 5 10.38 6.52 -4.25
C GLU A 5 10.09 5.84 -2.90
N LEU A 6 8.81 5.53 -2.62
CA LEU A 6 8.32 4.96 -1.36
C LEU A 6 8.71 5.74 -0.09
N SER A 7 8.92 7.05 -0.23
CA SER A 7 9.10 7.93 0.91
C SER A 7 7.75 8.38 1.47
N ASP A 8 7.69 8.59 2.78
CA ASP A 8 6.49 9.08 3.46
C ASP A 8 6.17 10.52 3.01
N LYS A 9 4.93 10.74 2.57
CA LYS A 9 4.42 12.11 2.43
C LYS A 9 4.12 12.69 3.82
N ALA A 10 4.17 14.01 3.93
CA ALA A 10 3.90 14.74 5.18
C ALA A 10 2.51 14.46 5.81
N ASN A 11 1.58 13.89 5.04
CA ASN A 11 0.24 13.54 5.49
C ASN A 11 0.08 12.02 5.65
N PHE A 12 -0.66 11.63 6.68
CA PHE A 12 -1.13 10.28 6.87
C PHE A 12 -2.66 10.23 6.76
N VAL A 13 -3.18 9.02 6.52
CA VAL A 13 -4.62 8.73 6.50
C VAL A 13 -4.90 7.60 7.50
N ILE A 14 -6.12 7.52 7.98
CA ILE A 14 -6.59 6.39 8.81
C ILE A 14 -7.50 5.56 7.92
N ALA A 15 -7.14 4.31 7.66
CA ALA A 15 -7.92 3.41 6.81
C ALA A 15 -8.43 2.21 7.61
N ALA A 16 -9.64 1.75 7.29
CA ALA A 16 -10.14 0.46 7.76
C ALA A 16 -9.35 -0.65 7.05
N ASP A 17 -8.76 -1.56 7.82
CA ASP A 17 -8.08 -2.72 7.24
C ASP A 17 -9.06 -3.86 7.01
N SER A 18 -9.30 -4.17 5.74
CA SER A 18 -10.17 -5.27 5.32
C SER A 18 -9.41 -6.51 4.85
N VAL A 19 -8.07 -6.43 4.78
CA VAL A 19 -7.20 -7.45 4.18
C VAL A 19 -6.26 -8.11 5.20
N GLY A 20 -6.03 -7.47 6.35
CA GLY A 20 -5.15 -7.98 7.40
C GLY A 20 -3.68 -7.63 7.17
N ALA A 21 -3.41 -6.37 6.84
CA ALA A 21 -2.06 -5.87 6.63
C ALA A 21 -1.26 -5.81 7.94
N GLY A 22 -0.04 -6.31 7.89
CA GLY A 22 0.95 -6.24 8.95
C GLY A 22 1.67 -4.88 9.01
N ILE A 23 2.37 -4.66 10.12
CA ILE A 23 3.23 -3.47 10.28
C ILE A 23 4.37 -3.53 9.26
N GLY A 24 4.58 -2.44 8.54
CA GLY A 24 5.66 -2.29 7.55
C GLY A 24 5.30 -2.81 6.15
N GLU A 25 4.11 -3.38 5.95
CA GLU A 25 3.66 -3.76 4.61
C GLU A 25 3.25 -2.53 3.79
N VAL A 26 3.64 -2.52 2.52
CA VAL A 26 3.15 -1.54 1.55
C VAL A 26 1.76 -1.97 1.08
N VAL A 27 0.80 -1.05 1.09
CA VAL A 27 -0.60 -1.35 0.77
C VAL A 27 -1.17 -0.39 -0.26
N LEU A 28 -2.20 -0.86 -0.97
CA LEU A 28 -3.10 -0.03 -1.74
C LEU A 28 -4.37 0.22 -0.92
N TYR A 29 -4.83 1.47 -0.88
CA TYR A 29 -6.08 1.83 -0.23
C TYR A 29 -6.97 2.63 -1.19
N ALA A 30 -8.29 2.52 -1.01
CA ALA A 30 -9.27 3.35 -1.68
C ALA A 30 -9.73 4.48 -0.73
N SER A 31 -10.02 5.66 -1.27
CA SER A 31 -10.56 6.80 -0.53
C SER A 31 -11.96 7.19 -1.00
N GLY A 32 -12.66 7.97 -0.18
CA GLY A 32 -14.02 8.44 -0.44
C GLY A 32 -15.06 7.32 -0.45
N SER A 33 -16.08 7.45 -1.29
CA SER A 33 -17.17 6.46 -1.39
C SER A 33 -16.70 5.07 -1.86
N SER A 34 -15.59 5.00 -2.60
CA SER A 34 -15.00 3.74 -3.05
C SER A 34 -14.51 2.87 -1.89
N ALA A 35 -14.16 3.46 -0.74
CA ALA A 35 -13.77 2.72 0.46
C ALA A 35 -14.89 1.82 1.02
N ARG A 36 -16.15 2.04 0.62
CA ARG A 36 -17.31 1.24 1.04
C ARG A 36 -17.68 0.12 0.07
N GLN A 37 -16.91 -0.08 -1.01
CA GLN A 37 -17.19 -1.09 -2.03
C GLN A 37 -16.64 -2.47 -1.64
N THR A 38 -16.79 -2.86 -0.38
CA THR A 38 -16.46 -4.19 0.13
C THR A 38 -17.59 -4.71 1.02
N THR A 39 -17.72 -6.02 1.17
CA THR A 39 -18.68 -6.63 2.11
C THR A 39 -18.46 -6.15 3.55
N MET A 40 -17.19 -5.91 3.93
CA MET A 40 -16.80 -5.52 5.29
C MET A 40 -17.06 -4.03 5.58
N THR A 41 -17.09 -3.19 4.56
CA THR A 41 -17.24 -1.72 4.69
C THR A 41 -18.56 -1.17 4.15
N ASP A 42 -19.41 -2.01 3.52
CA ASP A 42 -20.74 -1.60 3.05
C ASP A 42 -21.58 -0.99 4.18
N LYS A 43 -22.29 0.09 3.85
CA LYS A 43 -23.13 0.90 4.76
C LYS A 43 -22.46 1.37 6.06
N ARG A 44 -21.14 1.35 6.15
CA ARG A 44 -20.39 1.87 7.28
C ARG A 44 -19.80 3.25 6.96
N PRO A 45 -19.60 4.13 7.95
CA PRO A 45 -19.02 5.45 7.73
C PRO A 45 -17.49 5.36 7.56
N VAL A 46 -17.06 4.63 6.53
CA VAL A 46 -15.66 4.47 6.14
C VAL A 46 -15.39 5.32 4.90
N ASP A 47 -14.31 6.09 4.94
CA ASP A 47 -13.84 6.93 3.84
C ASP A 47 -12.46 6.53 3.33
N HIS A 48 -11.74 5.63 4.03
CA HIS A 48 -10.51 5.00 3.58
C HIS A 48 -10.51 3.52 3.94
N CYS A 49 -10.17 2.66 3.00
CA CYS A 49 -10.12 1.22 3.19
C CYS A 49 -8.88 0.63 2.54
N VAL A 50 -8.14 -0.20 3.27
CA VAL A 50 -7.06 -1.01 2.70
C VAL A 50 -7.69 -2.06 1.79
N MET A 51 -7.25 -2.10 0.54
CA MET A 51 -7.83 -2.94 -0.53
C MET A 51 -6.92 -4.12 -0.89
N ALA A 52 -5.60 -3.96 -0.75
CA ALA A 52 -4.62 -4.98 -1.07
C ALA A 52 -3.28 -4.72 -0.36
N ILE A 53 -2.54 -5.79 -0.11
CA ILE A 53 -1.11 -5.74 0.22
C ILE A 53 -0.33 -5.84 -1.08
N VAL A 54 0.69 -5.01 -1.24
CA VAL A 54 1.54 -4.99 -2.44
C VAL A 54 2.58 -6.11 -2.33
N ASP A 55 2.70 -6.94 -3.37
CA ASP A 55 3.79 -7.90 -3.49
C ASP A 55 5.03 -7.27 -4.15
N GLU A 56 4.82 -6.55 -5.25
CA GLU A 56 5.88 -5.91 -6.03
C GLU A 56 5.46 -4.52 -6.53
N PHE A 57 6.39 -3.57 -6.53
CA PHE A 57 6.22 -2.24 -7.10
C PHE A 57 7.43 -1.86 -7.97
N ASP A 58 7.20 -1.78 -9.27
CA ASP A 58 8.16 -1.38 -10.29
C ASP A 58 7.82 0.01 -10.84
N VAL A 59 8.85 0.81 -11.09
CA VAL A 59 8.74 2.10 -11.78
C VAL A 59 9.70 2.11 -12.96
N ASN A 60 9.15 2.01 -14.18
CA ASN A 60 9.91 2.05 -15.45
C ASN A 60 10.99 0.94 -15.59
N GLY A 61 10.71 -0.26 -15.09
CA GLY A 61 11.64 -1.39 -15.13
C GLY A 61 12.68 -1.38 -14.01
N SER A 62 12.51 -0.51 -13.01
CA SER A 62 13.31 -0.50 -11.79
C SER A 62 12.44 -0.96 -10.63
N LEU A 63 12.87 -2.04 -9.98
CA LEU A 63 12.18 -2.61 -8.83
C LEU A 63 12.39 -1.72 -7.59
N VAL A 64 11.30 -1.09 -7.13
CA VAL A 64 11.34 -0.16 -5.99
C VAL A 64 11.02 -0.88 -4.67
N TYR A 65 10.13 -1.87 -4.72
CA TYR A 65 9.79 -2.69 -3.56
C TYR A 65 9.36 -4.08 -3.95
N HIS A 66 9.81 -5.05 -3.16
CA HIS A 66 9.33 -6.41 -3.20
C HIS A 66 9.16 -6.94 -1.78
N LYS A 67 7.98 -7.48 -1.47
CA LYS A 67 7.57 -7.85 -0.11
C LYS A 67 8.57 -8.75 0.62
N ALA A 68 9.21 -9.67 -0.11
CA ALA A 68 10.16 -10.61 0.49
C ALA A 68 11.57 -10.02 0.74
N SER A 69 11.98 -9.03 -0.05
CA SER A 69 13.35 -8.48 -0.04
C SER A 69 13.42 -7.05 0.49
N GLY A 70 12.28 -6.37 0.64
CA GLY A 70 12.18 -4.99 1.09
C GLY A 70 12.34 -3.99 -0.06
N PHE A 71 13.01 -2.88 0.22
CA PHE A 71 13.12 -1.73 -0.69
C PHE A 71 14.36 -1.79 -1.60
N GLY A 72 14.21 -1.37 -2.85
CA GLY A 72 15.28 -1.32 -3.86
C GLY A 72 15.48 -2.64 -4.62
N ASP A 73 16.20 -2.57 -5.73
CA ASP A 73 16.47 -3.71 -6.60
C ASP A 73 17.37 -4.73 -5.87
N PRO A 74 16.92 -5.98 -5.66
CA PRO A 74 17.75 -7.02 -5.08
C PRO A 74 19.04 -7.25 -5.86
N GLU A 75 19.05 -7.07 -7.19
CA GLU A 75 20.24 -7.25 -8.02
C GLU A 75 21.28 -6.14 -7.80
N GLU A 76 20.86 -4.94 -7.41
CA GLU A 76 21.76 -3.81 -7.09
C GLU A 76 22.27 -3.83 -5.65
N ARG A 77 21.65 -4.60 -4.75
CA ARG A 77 22.04 -4.68 -3.32
C ARG A 77 23.27 -5.55 -3.07
N ASP A 78 23.56 -6.48 -3.97
CA ASP A 78 24.67 -7.44 -3.88
C ASP A 78 25.88 -7.05 -4.77
N ALA A 79 25.82 -5.90 -5.45
CA ALA A 79 26.88 -5.33 -6.29
C ALA A 79 27.76 -4.34 -5.51
#